data_AF-A0A8X6VIN0-F1
#
_entry.id   AF-A0A8X6VIN0-F1
#
_cell.length_a   1.000
_cell.length_b   1.000
_cell.length_c   1.000
_cell.angle_alpha   90.00
_cell.angle_beta   90.00
_cell.angle_gamma   90.00
#
_symmetry.space_group_name_H-M   'P 1'
#
loop_
_entity.id
_entity.type
_entity.pdbx_description
1 polymer ?
#
loop_
_entity_poly.entity_id
_entity_poly.type
_entity_poly.pdbx_seq_one_letter_code
_entity_poly.pdbx_strand_id
1 'polypeptide(L)' 'MIWAGIMADEDTDLHMFDRSFLTGQRYRNEILAPYFRLFRGAYGPNFIFTDNYASPHKAEFVNEYLQLEDI' A
#
# COMPACT_ATOMS: atom_id res chain seq x y z
N MET A 1 -7.35 -1.39 -13.41
CA MET A 1 -5.92 -1.40 -13.03
C MET A 1 -5.72 -2.55 -12.05
N ILE A 2 -4.55 -3.18 -11.99
CA ILE A 2 -4.26 -4.20 -10.97
C ILE A 2 -3.10 -3.68 -10.11
N TRP A 3 -3.21 -3.83 -8.79
CA TRP A 3 -2.09 -3.70 -7.87
C TRP A 3 -1.68 -5.09 -7.39
N ALA A 4 -0.38 -5.30 -7.32
CA ALA A 4 0.21 -6.53 -6.80
C ALA A 4 1.26 -6.14 -5.77
N GLY A 5 1.13 -6.68 -4.57
CA GLY A 5 2.27 -6.79 -3.66
C GLY A 5 3.14 -7.97 -4.07
N ILE A 6 4.38 -7.98 -3.61
CA ILE A 6 5.21 -9.18 -3.60
C ILE A 6 5.89 -9.22 -2.23
N MET A 7 5.86 -10.36 -1.57
CA MET A 7 6.63 -10.61 -0.35
C MET A 7 7.52 -11.84 -0.53
N ALA A 8 8.62 -11.88 0.22
CA ALA A 8 9.65 -12.92 0.05
C ALA A 8 9.17 -14.33 0.45
N ASP A 9 8.30 -14.41 1.46
CA ASP A 9 7.93 -15.68 2.10
C ASP A 9 6.46 -16.07 1.89
N GLU A 10 5.65 -15.20 1.28
CA GLU A 10 4.20 -15.40 1.13
C GLU A 10 3.68 -14.89 -0.22
N ASP A 11 2.64 -15.56 -0.72
CA ASP A 11 1.82 -15.06 -1.82
C ASP A 11 0.91 -13.95 -1.32
N THR A 12 1.07 -12.74 -1.87
CA THR A 12 0.17 -11.61 -1.58
C THR A 12 -0.95 -11.51 -2.61
N ASP A 13 -2.11 -11.07 -2.16
CA ASP A 13 -3.31 -10.94 -3.00
C ASP A 13 -3.14 -9.90 -4.13
N LEU A 14 -3.92 -10.07 -5.20
CA LEU A 14 -4.01 -9.14 -6.32
C LEU A 14 -5.25 -8.26 -6.16
N HIS A 15 -5.05 -6.95 -6.02
CA HIS A 15 -6.16 -6.01 -5.95
C HIS A 15 -6.54 -5.50 -7.33
N MET A 16 -7.75 -5.81 -7.78
CA MET A 16 -8.30 -5.27 -9.01
C MET A 16 -9.10 -4.00 -8.72
N PHE A 17 -8.60 -2.87 -9.22
CA PHE A 17 -9.40 -1.64 -9.26
C PHE A 17 -10.47 -1.74 -10.34
N ASP A 18 -11.64 -1.17 -10.05
CA ASP A 18 -12.66 -0.88 -11.06
C ASP A 18 -12.11 -0.03 -12.24
N ARG A 19 -12.94 0.21 -13.27
CA ARG A 19 -12.52 0.88 -14.51
C ARG A 19 -12.06 2.35 -14.36
N SER A 20 -11.85 2.85 -13.14
CA SER A 20 -11.41 4.22 -12.89
C SER A 20 -9.91 4.32 -12.61
N PHE A 21 -9.37 5.54 -12.72
CA PHE A 21 -7.96 5.82 -12.48
C PHE A 21 -7.59 5.61 -11.01
N LEU A 22 -6.34 5.21 -10.76
CA LEU A 22 -5.79 5.16 -9.42
C LEU A 22 -5.48 6.59 -8.95
N THR A 23 -6.18 7.04 -7.91
CA THR A 23 -5.89 8.30 -7.22
C THR A 23 -5.19 8.01 -5.89
N GLY A 24 -4.52 9.00 -5.29
CA GLY A 24 -3.89 8.79 -3.98
C GLY A 24 -4.89 8.35 -2.90
N GLN A 25 -6.14 8.83 -2.97
CA GLN A 25 -7.17 8.51 -1.99
C GLN A 25 -7.53 7.04 -2.07
N ARG A 26 -7.69 6.53 -3.30
CA ARG A 26 -7.95 5.12 -3.55
C ARG A 26 -6.76 4.25 -3.21
N TYR A 27 -5.55 4.69 -3.56
CA TYR A 27 -4.33 4.00 -3.19
C TYR A 27 -4.23 3.85 -1.66
N ARG A 28 -4.46 4.92 -0.89
CA ARG A 28 -4.51 4.84 0.57
C ARG A 28 -5.58 3.87 1.07
N ASN A 29 -6.82 4.01 0.60
CA ASN A 29 -7.95 3.30 1.19
C ASN A 29 -8.05 1.84 0.76
N GLU A 30 -7.72 1.54 -0.49
CA GLU A 30 -7.87 0.21 -1.09
C GLU A 30 -6.57 -0.60 -1.02
N ILE A 31 -5.40 0.05 -0.96
CA ILE A 31 -4.10 -0.63 -0.89
C ILE A 31 -3.44 -0.41 0.48
N LEU A 32 -3.08 0.82 0.83
CA LEU A 32 -2.23 1.03 2.01
C LEU A 32 -2.92 0.57 3.30
N ALA A 33 -4.12 1.09 3.60
CA ALA A 33 -4.81 0.81 4.85
C ALA A 33 -5.09 -0.68 5.11
N PRO A 34 -5.66 -1.47 4.17
CA PRO A 34 -5.93 -2.88 4.43
C PRO A 34 -4.66 -3.73 4.46
N TYR A 35 -3.76 -3.56 3.50
CA TYR A 35 -2.59 -4.44 3.37
C TYR A 35 -1.51 -4.13 4.41
N PHE A 36 -1.27 -2.86 4.75
CA PHE A 36 -0.24 -2.52 5.73
C PHE A 36 -0.62 -2.95 7.14
N ARG A 37 -1.88 -2.75 7.54
CA ARG A 37 -2.34 -3.23 8.85
C ARG A 37 -2.20 -4.74 8.97
N LEU A 38 -2.48 -5.47 7.89
CA LEU A 38 -2.31 -6.91 7.83
C LEU A 38 -0.84 -7.31 7.98
N PHE A 39 0.05 -6.76 7.14
CA PHE A 39 1.47 -7.16 7.14
C PHE A 39 2.25 -6.63 8.33
N ARG A 40 1.96 -5.42 8.82
CA ARG A 40 2.53 -4.92 10.07
C ARG A 40 2.14 -5.78 11.26
N GLY A 41 0.90 -6.28 11.29
CA GLY A 41 0.47 -7.23 12.32
C GLY A 41 1.25 -8.55 12.27
N ALA A 42 1.58 -9.04 11.09
CA ALA A 42 2.30 -10.31 10.89
C ALA A 42 3.82 -10.19 11.14
N TYR A 43 4.47 -9.16 10.61
CA TYR A 43 5.94 -9.01 10.62
C TYR A 43 6.46 -8.03 11.67
N GLY A 44 5.57 -7.27 12.31
CA GLY A 44 5.91 -6.32 13.35
C GLY A 44 6.83 -5.20 12.87
N PRO A 45 7.78 -4.73 13.71
CA PRO A 45 8.63 -3.57 13.39
C PRO A 45 9.65 -3.81 12.27
N ASN A 46 9.80 -5.05 11.79
CA ASN A 46 10.73 -5.38 10.70
C ASN A 46 10.08 -5.27 9.32
N PHE A 47 8.79 -4.94 9.25
CA PHE A 47 8.09 -4.74 7.99
C PHE A 47 8.66 -3.52 7.27
N ILE A 48 9.16 -3.73 6.05
CA ILE A 48 9.65 -2.66 5.18
C ILE A 48 8.75 -2.60 3.95
N PHE A 49 8.20 -1.42 3.69
CA PHE A 49 7.41 -1.17 2.49
C PHE A 49 8.22 -0.42 1.44
N THR A 50 8.05 -0.81 0.18
CA THR A 50 8.56 -0.06 -0.97
C THR A 50 7.57 -0.11 -2.13
N ASP A 51 7.45 1.00 -2.85
CA ASP A 51 6.65 1.09 -4.07
C ASP A 51 7.32 2.06 -5.05
N ASN A 52 6.79 2.15 -6.26
CA ASN A 52 7.26 3.05 -7.30
C ASN A 52 6.92 4.53 -7.02
N TYR A 53 7.54 5.43 -7.78
CA TYR A 53 7.38 6.88 -7.65
C TYR A 53 6.17 7.47 -8.40
N ALA A 54 5.10 6.71 -8.62
CA ALA A 54 3.90 7.20 -9.30
C ALA A 54 3.23 8.34 -8.52
N SER A 55 2.59 9.26 -9.24
CA SER A 55 1.96 10.45 -8.63
C SER A 55 0.93 10.13 -7.54
N PRO A 56 0.06 9.10 -7.66
CA PRO A 56 -0.84 8.71 -6.58
C PRO A 56 -0.14 8.29 -5.29
N HIS A 57 1.04 7.67 -5.40
CA HIS A 57 1.80 7.16 -4.25
C HIS A 57 2.55 8.28 -3.52
N LYS A 58 2.89 9.36 -4.24
CA LYS A 58 3.59 10.54 -3.70
C LYS A 58 2.65 11.67 -3.27
N ALA A 59 1.34 11.42 -3.25
CA ALA A 59 0.41 12.42 -2.75
C ALA A 59 0.76 12.76 -1.30
N GLU A 60 0.70 14.03 -0.93
CA GLU A 60 1.14 14.50 0.39
C GLU A 60 0.46 13.73 1.54
N PHE A 61 -0.87 13.59 1.49
CA PHE A 61 -1.63 12.84 2.49
C PHE A 61 -1.34 11.32 2.49
N VAL A 62 -0.79 10.77 1.40
CA VAL A 62 -0.32 9.38 1.37
C VAL A 62 0.98 9.26 2.16
N ASN A 63 1.91 10.21 1.98
CA ASN A 63 3.14 10.25 2.77
C ASN A 63 2.84 10.48 4.25
N GLU A 64 1.94 11.41 4.58
CA GLU A 64 1.48 11.62 5.96
C GLU A 64 0.87 10.35 6.57
N TYR A 65 0.08 9.61 5.79
CA TYR A 65 -0.49 8.35 6.23
C TYR A 65 0.60 7.31 6.55
N LEU A 66 1.62 7.18 5.69
CA LEU A 66 2.74 6.26 5.92
C LEU A 66 3.55 6.65 7.17
N GLN A 67 3.79 7.94 7.38
CA GLN A 67 4.48 8.44 8.59
C GLN A 67 3.69 8.17 9.87
N LEU A 68 2.36 8.33 9.85
CA LEU A 68 1.49 8.02 11.00
C LEU A 68 1.45 6.52 11.31
N GLU A 69 1.52 5.70 10.27
CA GLU A 69 1.63 4.24 10.39
C GLU A 69 3.09 3.81 10.65
N ASP A 70 4.03 4.75 10.87
CA ASP A 70 5.42 4.53 11.30
C ASP A 70 6.16 3.52 10.41
N ILE A 71 6.23 3.87 9.11
CA ILE A 71 6.93 3.16 8.03
C ILE A 71 7.90 4.13 7.34
#